data_AF-A0A7C3MCF2-F1
#
_entry.id   AF-A0A7C3MCF2-F1
#
_cell.length_a   1.000
_cell.length_b   1.000
_cell.length_c   1.000
_cell.angle_alpha   90.00
_cell.angle_beta   90.00
_cell.angle_gamma   90.00
#
_symmetry.space_group_name_H-M   'P 1'
#
loop_
_entity.id
_entity.type
_entity.pdbx_description
1 polymer ?
#
loop_
_entity_poly.entity_id
_entity_poly.type
_entity_poly.pdbx_seq_one_letter_code
_entity_poly.pdbx_strand_id
1 'polypeptide(L)'
;SDPPDISPKGWTDTYDTLQAWALKNRLKIPIIYGIDAVHGHNNINGAVIFPHNIGLGATRNPKLVERAARITAREVAATGIDWTFAPAVCVVRDERWGRTYEGYAEEPGLVAELGAAAIRGFQSDRLSARSAILACAKHYLGDGGTTGGKDQGDTVCDEPTLRRLFLPPYEAAVKAGVGSVMVSFSSWNGLKMHANRYLITDVLKGELGFRGLVVSDWAAINQLPGEYKDQIETAVNAGVDMFMIPDGPPKQRNYVQFIELLEQLVHEGRVSESRINDAVMRILRIKFELGLFDRPFADRKLLGAIGSVAHRKVARECVRASLVLLKNDHDVLPLPKKTRRIHVGGVAADDIGIQCGGWTITWQGRPGRVIEGGTTILQAIRRAVHPSTIVTFDQDARDAAGADYTVVVLGEKPYAEGLGDRQDLALPESDLQALRNAKAGGAPVVLVLLSGRPLILGEALELCDSIIAAWLPGTEGDGVADVLFGDYNPTGKLSVSWPRSMSQVPINVGDANYDPLFPFGYGLRYSSKKPCR
;
A
#
# COMPACT_ATOMS: atom_id res chain seq x y z
N SER A 1 8.06 -11.38 -14.19
CA SER A 1 7.98 -11.90 -12.81
C SER A 1 6.72 -12.74 -12.64
N ASP A 2 5.58 -12.27 -13.14
CA ASP A 2 4.32 -13.03 -13.05
C ASP A 2 4.28 -14.23 -14.02
N PRO A 3 3.62 -15.34 -13.63
CA PRO A 3 3.33 -16.45 -14.54
C PRO A 3 2.33 -16.03 -15.63
N PRO A 4 2.35 -16.67 -16.81
CA PRO A 4 1.36 -16.40 -17.87
C PRO A 4 -0.09 -16.64 -17.42
N ASP A 5 -0.30 -17.63 -16.56
CA ASP A 5 -1.58 -17.90 -15.90
C ASP A 5 -1.57 -17.27 -14.50
N ILE A 6 -2.19 -16.10 -14.37
CA ILE A 6 -2.28 -15.36 -13.10
C ILE A 6 -3.39 -15.87 -12.16
N SER A 7 -4.02 -17.00 -12.47
CA SER A 7 -4.95 -17.67 -11.55
C SER A 7 -4.20 -18.26 -10.34
N PRO A 8 -4.89 -18.49 -9.20
CA PRO A 8 -4.28 -19.18 -8.07
C PRO A 8 -3.58 -20.50 -8.43
N LYS A 9 -4.14 -21.26 -9.39
CA LYS A 9 -3.55 -22.51 -9.86
C LYS A 9 -2.25 -22.27 -10.63
N GLY A 10 -2.24 -21.33 -11.57
CA GLY A 10 -1.05 -21.02 -12.37
C GLY A 10 0.13 -20.55 -11.54
N TRP A 11 -0.12 -19.73 -10.51
CA TRP A 11 0.89 -19.35 -9.53
C TRP A 11 1.41 -20.53 -8.72
N THR A 12 0.52 -21.39 -8.23
CA THR A 12 0.90 -22.59 -7.45
C THR A 12 1.75 -23.56 -8.28
N ASP A 13 1.37 -23.81 -9.53
CA ASP A 13 2.11 -24.70 -10.44
C ASP A 13 3.50 -24.13 -10.77
N THR A 14 3.59 -22.80 -10.92
CA THR A 14 4.86 -22.11 -11.16
C THR A 14 5.78 -22.22 -9.96
N TYR A 15 5.27 -21.97 -8.75
CA TYR A 15 6.01 -22.12 -7.50
C TYR A 15 6.55 -23.54 -7.34
N ASP A 16 5.70 -24.57 -7.47
CA ASP A 16 6.08 -25.97 -7.32
C ASP A 16 7.17 -26.37 -8.35
N THR A 17 7.07 -25.84 -9.58
CA THR A 17 8.06 -26.08 -10.63
C THR A 17 9.44 -25.51 -10.25
N LEU A 18 9.48 -24.28 -9.76
CA LEU A 18 10.73 -23.63 -9.35
C LEU A 18 11.37 -24.34 -8.15
N GLN A 19 10.56 -24.74 -7.17
CA GLN A 19 11.03 -25.53 -6.04
C GLN A 19 11.58 -26.90 -6.47
N ALA A 20 10.89 -27.60 -7.38
CA ALA A 20 11.38 -28.87 -7.92
C ALA A 20 12.74 -28.73 -8.63
N TRP A 21 13.00 -27.61 -9.30
CA TRP A 21 14.32 -27.31 -9.87
C TRP A 21 15.38 -27.05 -8.80
N ALA A 22 15.06 -26.25 -7.78
CA ALA A 22 15.98 -25.95 -6.68
C ALA A 22 16.44 -27.23 -5.97
N LEU A 23 15.52 -28.17 -5.74
CA LEU A 23 15.79 -29.43 -5.04
C LEU A 23 16.60 -30.47 -5.86
N LYS A 24 16.90 -30.19 -7.15
CA LYS A 24 17.84 -31.01 -7.93
C LYS A 24 19.30 -30.68 -7.65
N ASN A 25 19.59 -29.55 -6.99
CA ASN A 25 20.96 -29.18 -6.66
C ASN A 25 21.54 -30.11 -5.57
N ARG A 26 22.88 -30.15 -5.45
CA ARG A 26 23.60 -31.04 -4.52
C ARG A 26 23.15 -30.91 -3.06
N LEU A 27 22.84 -29.69 -2.62
CA LEU A 27 22.52 -29.35 -1.23
C LEU A 27 21.02 -29.35 -0.93
N LYS A 28 20.18 -29.47 -1.96
CA LYS A 28 18.73 -29.42 -1.92
C LYS A 28 18.18 -28.21 -1.15
N ILE A 29 18.82 -27.06 -1.29
CA ILE A 29 18.37 -25.82 -0.63
C ILE A 29 17.14 -25.29 -1.39
N PRO A 30 15.94 -25.21 -0.77
CA PRO A 30 14.75 -24.69 -1.43
C PRO A 30 14.89 -23.20 -1.74
N ILE A 31 14.17 -22.71 -2.75
CA ILE A 31 14.04 -21.26 -2.94
C ILE A 31 13.12 -20.67 -1.87
N ILE A 32 13.23 -19.36 -1.67
CA ILE A 32 12.22 -18.55 -1.00
C ILE A 32 11.63 -17.64 -2.06
N TYR A 33 10.31 -17.64 -2.24
CA TYR A 33 9.65 -16.82 -3.25
C TYR A 33 9.04 -15.57 -2.60
N GLY A 34 9.44 -14.39 -3.08
CA GLY A 34 8.93 -13.09 -2.63
C GLY A 34 7.97 -12.44 -3.64
N ILE A 35 6.95 -11.73 -3.13
CA ILE A 35 6.02 -10.94 -3.96
C ILE A 35 5.57 -9.66 -3.24
N ASP A 36 5.21 -8.63 -3.98
CA ASP A 36 4.54 -7.44 -3.44
C ASP A 36 3.06 -7.72 -3.10
N ALA A 37 2.78 -8.31 -1.93
CA ALA A 37 1.42 -8.44 -1.41
C ALA A 37 1.06 -7.27 -0.48
N VAL A 38 1.11 -6.03 -1.01
CA VAL A 38 1.08 -4.77 -0.24
C VAL A 38 -0.30 -4.32 0.24
N HIS A 39 -1.38 -4.78 -0.39
CA HIS A 39 -2.77 -4.50 0.04
C HIS A 39 -3.70 -5.69 -0.22
N GLY A 40 -3.22 -6.89 0.09
CA GLY A 40 -3.81 -8.16 -0.36
C GLY A 40 -2.86 -8.88 -1.31
N HIS A 41 -3.24 -10.08 -1.75
CA HIS A 41 -2.45 -10.85 -2.74
C HIS A 41 -2.72 -10.31 -4.15
N ASN A 42 -2.28 -9.08 -4.36
CA ASN A 42 -2.83 -8.15 -5.34
C ASN A 42 -2.44 -8.43 -6.80
N ASN A 43 -1.46 -9.31 -7.05
CA ASN A 43 -1.14 -9.81 -8.40
C ASN A 43 -2.03 -10.99 -8.83
N ILE A 44 -2.92 -11.49 -7.96
CA ILE A 44 -3.74 -12.68 -8.23
C ILE A 44 -5.16 -12.29 -8.60
N ASN A 45 -5.64 -12.80 -9.74
CA ASN A 45 -7.04 -12.61 -10.09
C ASN A 45 -7.96 -13.31 -9.08
N GLY A 46 -8.98 -12.59 -8.60
CA GLY A 46 -9.97 -13.09 -7.66
C GLY A 46 -9.58 -12.97 -6.17
N ALA A 47 -8.36 -12.52 -5.85
CA ALA A 47 -7.95 -12.24 -4.48
C ALA A 47 -8.75 -11.09 -3.85
N VAL A 48 -8.69 -10.98 -2.53
CA VAL A 48 -9.23 -9.81 -1.82
C VAL A 48 -8.22 -8.67 -1.87
N ILE A 49 -8.68 -7.50 -2.30
CA ILE A 49 -7.89 -6.27 -2.27
C ILE A 49 -8.41 -5.41 -1.13
N PHE A 50 -7.55 -5.17 -0.14
CA PHE A 50 -7.81 -4.31 1.00
C PHE A 50 -7.59 -2.83 0.63
N PRO A 51 -8.08 -1.90 1.46
CA PRO A 51 -7.67 -0.51 1.33
C PRO A 51 -6.14 -0.40 1.37
N HIS A 52 -5.59 0.51 0.55
CA HIS A 52 -4.18 0.88 0.66
C HIS A 52 -3.87 1.48 2.04
N ASN A 53 -2.58 1.49 2.40
CA ASN A 53 -2.12 1.77 3.75
C ASN A 53 -2.57 3.13 4.29
N ILE A 54 -2.67 4.18 3.46
CA ILE A 54 -3.21 5.49 3.90
C ILE A 54 -4.63 5.35 4.47
N GLY A 55 -5.48 4.54 3.83
CA GLY A 55 -6.82 4.24 4.31
C GLY A 55 -6.79 3.37 5.58
N LEU A 56 -5.90 2.37 5.65
CA LEU A 56 -5.73 1.58 6.87
C LEU A 56 -5.21 2.44 8.04
N GLY A 57 -4.36 3.43 7.77
CA GLY A 57 -3.93 4.46 8.70
C GLY A 57 -5.09 5.25 9.26
N ALA A 58 -6.03 5.63 8.40
CA ALA A 58 -7.21 6.37 8.81
C ALA A 58 -8.13 5.59 9.77
N THR A 59 -8.03 4.25 9.80
CA THR A 59 -8.78 3.42 10.76
C THR A 59 -8.28 3.56 12.20
N ARG A 60 -6.98 3.90 12.39
CA ARG A 60 -6.28 3.89 13.69
C ARG A 60 -6.53 2.61 14.49
N ASN A 61 -6.62 1.47 13.79
CA ASN A 61 -7.04 0.20 14.36
C ASN A 61 -6.00 -0.90 14.07
N PRO A 62 -4.98 -1.08 14.93
CA PRO A 62 -3.97 -2.12 14.74
C PRO A 62 -4.55 -3.53 14.67
N LYS A 63 -5.64 -3.81 15.40
CA LYS A 63 -6.28 -5.14 15.37
C LYS A 63 -6.89 -5.43 13.99
N LEU A 64 -7.44 -4.41 13.33
CA LEU A 64 -8.00 -4.56 11.99
C LEU A 64 -6.89 -4.73 10.95
N VAL A 65 -5.80 -3.97 11.06
CA VAL A 65 -4.60 -4.13 10.21
C VAL A 65 -3.99 -5.51 10.37
N GLU A 66 -3.83 -6.01 11.60
CA GLU A 66 -3.33 -7.37 11.86
C GLU A 66 -4.23 -8.45 11.23
N ARG A 67 -5.55 -8.27 11.30
CA ARG A 67 -6.52 -9.18 10.65
C ARG A 67 -6.41 -9.15 9.12
N ALA A 68 -6.29 -7.96 8.53
CA ALA A 68 -6.09 -7.81 7.09
C ALA A 68 -4.79 -8.48 6.64
N ALA A 69 -3.66 -8.19 7.29
CA ALA A 69 -2.38 -8.80 7.01
C ALA A 69 -2.39 -10.34 7.19
N ARG A 70 -3.10 -10.86 8.21
CA ARG A 70 -3.28 -12.30 8.42
C ARG A 70 -4.09 -12.97 7.30
N ILE A 71 -5.04 -12.25 6.72
CA ILE A 71 -5.78 -12.73 5.55
C ILE A 71 -4.89 -12.71 4.32
N THR A 72 -4.16 -11.62 4.08
CA THR A 72 -3.17 -11.54 3.00
C THR A 72 -2.18 -12.70 3.09
N ALA A 73 -1.64 -12.99 4.28
CA ALA A 73 -0.74 -14.12 4.50
C ALA A 73 -1.34 -15.46 4.10
N ARG A 74 -2.62 -15.69 4.44
CA ARG A 74 -3.36 -16.90 4.05
C ARG A 74 -3.51 -17.01 2.54
N GLU A 75 -3.87 -15.92 1.86
CA GLU A 75 -4.04 -15.93 0.40
C GLU A 75 -2.70 -16.08 -0.33
N VAL A 76 -1.63 -15.45 0.15
CA VAL A 76 -0.27 -15.59 -0.40
C VAL A 76 0.28 -17.02 -0.20
N ALA A 77 0.18 -17.56 1.02
CA ALA A 77 0.60 -18.92 1.30
C ALA A 77 -0.23 -19.95 0.50
N ALA A 78 -1.48 -19.62 0.15
CA ALA A 78 -2.32 -20.49 -0.67
C ALA A 78 -1.80 -20.67 -2.11
N THR A 79 -1.02 -19.73 -2.63
CA THR A 79 -0.32 -19.87 -3.91
C THR A 79 1.11 -20.40 -3.77
N GLY A 80 1.48 -20.86 -2.58
CA GLY A 80 2.82 -21.38 -2.26
C GLY A 80 3.86 -20.31 -1.92
N ILE A 81 3.55 -19.02 -2.07
CA ILE A 81 4.54 -17.95 -1.89
C ILE A 81 4.86 -17.75 -0.40
N ASP A 82 6.13 -17.55 -0.09
CA ASP A 82 6.65 -17.63 1.29
C ASP A 82 6.88 -16.26 1.93
N TRP A 83 7.02 -15.23 1.12
CA TRP A 83 7.53 -13.92 1.52
C TRP A 83 6.75 -12.79 0.86
N THR A 84 6.30 -11.82 1.65
CA THR A 84 5.74 -10.57 1.14
C THR A 84 6.70 -9.40 1.35
N PHE A 85 6.78 -8.52 0.34
CA PHE A 85 7.44 -7.23 0.43
C PHE A 85 6.50 -6.19 1.10
N ALA A 86 6.03 -6.50 2.31
CA ALA A 86 5.14 -5.65 3.10
C ALA A 86 5.36 -5.89 4.62
N PRO A 87 5.09 -4.90 5.48
CA PRO A 87 4.48 -3.60 5.19
C PRO A 87 5.49 -2.53 4.74
N ALA A 88 5.02 -1.60 3.90
CA ALA A 88 5.66 -0.31 3.77
C ALA A 88 5.42 0.51 5.06
N VAL A 89 6.51 0.91 5.71
CA VAL A 89 6.51 1.66 6.99
C VAL A 89 7.11 3.04 6.80
N CYS A 90 6.98 3.60 5.60
CA CYS A 90 7.37 4.96 5.31
C CYS A 90 6.53 5.95 6.12
N VAL A 91 7.20 6.94 6.71
CA VAL A 91 6.55 8.11 7.32
C VAL A 91 6.48 9.16 6.23
N VAL A 92 5.27 9.42 5.73
CA VAL A 92 5.09 10.29 4.57
C VAL A 92 5.19 11.74 5.01
N ARG A 93 6.04 12.53 4.34
CA ARG A 93 6.26 13.95 4.67
C ARG A 93 5.87 14.92 3.58
N ASP A 94 5.57 14.43 2.37
CA ASP A 94 5.20 15.25 1.21
C ASP A 94 4.25 14.48 0.29
N GLU A 95 3.03 14.96 0.15
CA GLU A 95 1.95 14.30 -0.59
C GLU A 95 2.20 14.27 -2.11
N ARG A 96 3.17 15.05 -2.61
CA ARG A 96 3.57 14.99 -4.03
C ARG A 96 4.15 13.64 -4.42
N TRP A 97 4.64 12.88 -3.44
CA TRP A 97 5.22 11.57 -3.66
C TRP A 97 4.20 10.55 -4.16
N GLY A 98 4.53 9.88 -5.25
CA GLY A 98 3.70 8.87 -5.89
C GLY A 98 3.48 7.59 -5.09
N ARG A 99 4.11 7.44 -3.92
CA ARG A 99 3.91 6.32 -2.99
C ARG A 99 3.27 6.74 -1.67
N THR A 100 2.73 7.96 -1.57
CA THR A 100 2.02 8.44 -0.36
C THR A 100 0.99 7.43 0.14
N TYR A 101 0.26 6.77 -0.76
CA TYR A 101 -0.77 5.79 -0.39
C TYR A 101 -0.23 4.50 0.23
N GLU A 102 1.04 4.18 -0.01
CA GLU A 102 1.71 3.02 0.58
C GLU A 102 2.11 3.27 2.03
N GLY A 103 2.16 4.53 2.47
CA GLY A 103 2.41 4.90 3.87
C GLY A 103 1.12 4.91 4.69
N TYR A 104 1.22 4.52 5.96
CA TYR A 104 0.06 4.57 6.87
C TYR A 104 -0.27 6.00 7.31
N ALA A 105 0.74 6.82 7.58
CA ALA A 105 0.57 8.14 8.18
C ALA A 105 1.81 9.03 8.01
N GLU A 106 1.65 10.32 8.35
CA GLU A 106 2.77 11.28 8.48
C GLU A 106 3.40 11.31 9.89
N GLU A 107 2.77 10.64 10.86
CA GLU A 107 3.17 10.60 12.26
C GLU A 107 3.86 9.25 12.59
N PRO A 108 5.12 9.26 13.04
CA PRO A 108 5.92 8.03 13.21
C PRO A 108 5.33 6.99 14.17
N GLY A 109 4.69 7.42 15.27
CA GLY A 109 4.09 6.53 16.26
C GLY A 109 2.96 5.69 15.68
N LEU A 110 2.06 6.30 14.91
CA LEU A 110 0.98 5.59 14.22
C LEU A 110 1.52 4.61 13.17
N VAL A 111 2.56 5.00 12.40
CA VAL A 111 3.20 4.08 11.44
C VAL A 111 3.83 2.89 12.16
N ALA A 112 4.51 3.13 13.28
CA ALA A 112 5.11 2.08 14.11
C ALA A 112 4.08 1.11 14.66
N GLU A 113 2.95 1.61 15.19
CA GLU A 113 1.88 0.78 15.75
C GLU A 113 1.23 -0.11 14.67
N LEU A 114 0.86 0.47 13.53
CA LEU A 114 0.18 -0.25 12.45
C LEU A 114 1.12 -1.17 11.67
N GLY A 115 2.35 -0.74 11.40
CA GLY A 115 3.38 -1.56 10.78
C GLY A 115 3.71 -2.80 11.59
N ALA A 116 3.90 -2.66 12.92
CA ALA A 116 4.10 -3.79 13.81
C ALA A 116 2.90 -4.74 13.83
N ALA A 117 1.66 -4.21 13.73
CA ALA A 117 0.46 -5.02 13.64
C ALA A 117 0.38 -5.82 12.32
N ALA A 118 0.74 -5.20 11.19
CA ALA A 118 0.82 -5.90 9.91
C ALA A 118 1.87 -7.03 9.96
N ILE A 119 3.05 -6.79 10.53
CA ILE A 119 4.12 -7.80 10.69
C ILE A 119 3.63 -9.02 11.47
N ARG A 120 2.94 -8.81 12.61
CA ARG A 120 2.34 -9.91 13.38
C ARG A 120 1.27 -10.66 12.58
N GLY A 121 0.49 -9.93 11.78
CA GLY A 121 -0.51 -10.53 10.90
C GLY A 121 0.13 -11.45 9.86
N PHE A 122 1.18 -10.99 9.19
CA PHE A 122 1.89 -11.75 8.16
C PHE A 122 2.58 -13.00 8.71
N GLN A 123 3.36 -12.84 9.79
CA GLN A 123 4.22 -13.90 10.31
C GLN A 123 3.51 -14.85 11.28
N SER A 124 2.27 -14.53 11.68
CA SER A 124 1.51 -15.24 12.72
C SER A 124 2.30 -15.37 14.04
N ASP A 125 1.85 -16.21 14.98
CA ASP A 125 2.61 -16.48 16.22
C ASP A 125 3.88 -17.31 15.95
N ARG A 126 3.90 -18.06 14.84
CA ARG A 126 5.03 -18.90 14.40
C ARG A 126 5.17 -18.81 12.90
N LEU A 127 6.36 -18.43 12.44
CA LEU A 127 6.67 -18.28 11.01
C LEU A 127 6.58 -19.60 10.23
N SER A 128 6.71 -20.74 10.91
CA SER A 128 6.55 -22.07 10.32
C SER A 128 5.08 -22.48 10.11
N ALA A 129 4.09 -21.67 10.52
CA ALA A 129 2.69 -21.99 10.30
C ALA A 129 2.35 -22.02 8.79
N ARG A 130 1.44 -22.91 8.37
CA ARG A 130 1.03 -23.08 6.95
C ARG A 130 0.44 -21.81 6.31
N SER A 131 -0.03 -20.88 7.12
CA SER A 131 -0.64 -19.62 6.67
C SER A 131 0.20 -18.39 6.99
N ALA A 132 1.42 -18.58 7.51
CA ALA A 132 2.35 -17.50 7.78
C ALA A 132 3.24 -17.28 6.56
N ILE A 133 3.64 -16.04 6.35
CA ILE A 133 4.63 -15.65 5.36
C ILE A 133 5.62 -14.70 6.01
N LEU A 134 6.84 -14.64 5.48
CA LEU A 134 7.85 -13.68 5.89
C LEU A 134 7.36 -12.25 5.59
N ALA A 135 7.49 -11.34 6.56
CA ALA A 135 7.20 -9.92 6.38
C ALA A 135 8.49 -9.15 6.04
N CYS A 136 8.33 -8.05 5.31
CA CYS A 136 9.39 -7.13 4.94
C CYS A 136 9.04 -5.69 5.33
N ALA A 137 9.72 -5.13 6.33
CA ALA A 137 9.60 -3.70 6.60
C ALA A 137 10.37 -2.91 5.52
N LYS A 138 9.68 -1.99 4.81
CA LYS A 138 10.27 -1.25 3.69
C LYS A 138 9.86 0.24 3.62
N HIS A 139 10.66 1.14 3.03
CA HIS A 139 12.05 0.93 2.57
C HIS A 139 13.04 1.67 3.48
N TYR A 140 14.09 0.98 3.90
CA TYR A 140 15.02 1.42 4.94
C TYR A 140 16.09 2.35 4.36
N LEU A 141 16.19 3.62 4.77
CA LEU A 141 15.19 4.37 5.54
C LEU A 141 15.07 5.80 5.04
N GLY A 142 13.94 6.43 5.35
CA GLY A 142 13.67 7.83 4.97
C GLY A 142 13.10 8.01 3.57
N ASP A 143 12.60 6.95 2.93
CA ASP A 143 11.92 7.00 1.63
C ASP A 143 10.76 8.01 1.57
N GLY A 144 9.96 8.10 2.64
CA GLY A 144 8.85 9.07 2.73
C GLY A 144 9.25 10.52 3.01
N GLY A 145 10.56 10.81 3.13
CA GLY A 145 11.11 12.12 3.49
C GLY A 145 11.84 12.86 2.38
N THR A 146 11.76 12.38 1.13
CA THR A 146 12.55 12.94 0.03
C THR A 146 12.13 14.37 -0.29
N THR A 147 13.11 15.20 -0.62
CA THR A 147 12.91 16.62 -0.90
C THR A 147 11.95 16.81 -2.08
N GLY A 148 10.84 17.53 -1.84
CA GLY A 148 9.81 17.79 -2.84
C GLY A 148 8.95 16.58 -3.19
N GLY A 149 8.97 15.53 -2.36
CA GLY A 149 8.22 14.29 -2.60
C GLY A 149 8.70 13.54 -3.84
N LYS A 150 9.99 13.65 -4.19
CA LYS A 150 10.53 12.98 -5.37
C LYS A 150 10.85 11.52 -5.06
N ASP A 151 10.23 10.60 -5.79
CA ASP A 151 10.49 9.17 -5.67
C ASP A 151 11.98 8.86 -5.89
N GLN A 152 12.54 8.01 -5.03
CA GLN A 152 13.96 7.64 -5.04
C GLN A 152 14.94 8.83 -4.87
N GLY A 153 14.42 9.99 -4.44
CA GLY A 153 15.16 11.23 -4.24
C GLY A 153 16.05 11.23 -3.00
N ASP A 154 16.39 12.43 -2.53
CA ASP A 154 17.26 12.63 -1.38
C ASP A 154 16.49 13.19 -0.19
N THR A 155 16.61 12.50 0.94
CA THR A 155 16.09 12.93 2.23
C THR A 155 17.16 13.76 2.92
N VAL A 156 16.94 15.08 3.01
CA VAL A 156 17.94 16.03 3.51
C VAL A 156 17.55 16.46 4.92
N CYS A 157 18.24 15.93 5.93
CA CYS A 157 18.02 16.28 7.33
C CYS A 157 19.20 15.88 8.21
N ASP A 158 19.28 16.46 9.40
CA ASP A 158 20.22 16.01 10.42
C ASP A 158 19.84 14.61 10.96
N GLU A 159 20.83 13.89 11.52
CA GLU A 159 20.60 12.55 12.05
C GLU A 159 19.56 12.50 13.19
N PRO A 160 19.51 13.47 14.14
CA PRO A 160 18.45 13.50 15.14
C PRO A 160 17.05 13.56 14.52
N THR A 161 16.85 14.33 13.45
CA THR A 161 15.57 14.40 12.72
C THR A 161 15.31 13.09 11.98
N LEU A 162 16.31 12.53 11.29
CA LEU A 162 16.19 11.23 10.62
C LEU A 162 15.72 10.15 11.60
N ARG A 163 16.40 10.04 12.75
CA ARG A 163 16.10 9.07 13.80
C ARG A 163 14.76 9.32 14.48
N ARG A 164 14.38 10.58 14.70
CA ARG A 164 13.07 10.92 15.29
C ARG A 164 11.90 10.56 14.37
N LEU A 165 12.04 10.80 13.07
CA LEU A 165 10.94 10.65 12.12
C LEU A 165 10.87 9.26 11.50
N PHE A 166 11.99 8.71 11.05
CA PHE A 166 11.96 7.55 10.14
C PHE A 166 12.44 6.24 10.77
N LEU A 167 13.16 6.29 11.90
CA LEU A 167 13.62 5.10 12.61
C LEU A 167 12.56 4.40 13.48
N PRO A 168 11.60 5.09 14.15
CA PRO A 168 10.69 4.44 15.10
C PRO A 168 9.86 3.29 14.50
N PRO A 169 9.38 3.36 13.24
CA PRO A 169 8.70 2.22 12.63
C PRO A 169 9.60 0.98 12.48
N TYR A 170 10.90 1.14 12.25
CA TYR A 170 11.85 0.04 12.18
C TYR A 170 12.19 -0.53 13.56
N GLU A 171 12.28 0.30 14.60
CA GLU A 171 12.41 -0.17 15.99
C GLU A 171 11.22 -1.07 16.37
N ALA A 172 10.00 -0.61 16.05
CA ALA A 172 8.79 -1.38 16.29
C ALA A 172 8.72 -2.65 15.44
N ALA A 173 9.18 -2.61 14.19
CA ALA A 173 9.25 -3.76 13.31
C ALA A 173 10.22 -4.84 13.82
N VAL A 174 11.43 -4.45 14.24
CA VAL A 174 12.42 -5.36 14.83
C VAL A 174 11.90 -5.95 16.13
N LYS A 175 11.27 -5.13 16.99
CA LYS A 175 10.62 -5.60 18.23
C LYS A 175 9.46 -6.57 17.96
N ALA A 176 8.73 -6.39 16.86
CA ALA A 176 7.68 -7.30 16.40
C ALA A 176 8.24 -8.58 15.74
N GLY A 177 9.55 -8.69 15.60
CA GLY A 177 10.22 -9.86 15.03
C GLY A 177 10.16 -9.93 13.50
N VAL A 178 10.14 -8.78 12.80
CA VAL A 178 10.16 -8.77 11.32
C VAL A 178 11.33 -9.60 10.78
N GLY A 179 11.08 -10.46 9.79
CA GLY A 179 12.09 -11.37 9.28
C GLY A 179 12.92 -10.82 8.11
N SER A 180 12.46 -9.77 7.42
CA SER A 180 13.28 -9.06 6.43
C SER A 180 13.11 -7.53 6.48
N VAL A 181 14.13 -6.82 5.98
CA VAL A 181 14.10 -5.37 5.75
C VAL A 181 14.59 -5.09 4.34
N MET A 182 13.85 -4.28 3.57
CA MET A 182 14.26 -3.86 2.22
C MET A 182 14.86 -2.47 2.27
N VAL A 183 16.03 -2.29 1.65
CA VAL A 183 16.74 -0.99 1.61
C VAL A 183 16.11 -0.07 0.56
N SER A 184 15.92 1.20 0.91
CA SER A 184 15.36 2.25 0.05
C SER A 184 16.25 2.58 -1.14
N PHE A 185 15.65 2.92 -2.29
CA PHE A 185 16.36 3.58 -3.39
C PHE A 185 16.89 4.97 -3.03
N SER A 186 16.27 5.65 -2.05
CA SER A 186 16.57 7.04 -1.71
C SER A 186 18.02 7.23 -1.24
N SER A 187 18.41 8.50 -1.16
CA SER A 187 19.62 8.94 -0.46
C SER A 187 19.26 9.57 0.88
N TRP A 188 20.24 9.60 1.79
CA TRP A 188 20.24 10.49 2.95
C TRP A 188 21.46 11.42 2.86
N ASN A 189 21.21 12.73 2.77
CA ASN A 189 22.24 13.75 2.58
C ASN A 189 23.20 13.41 1.43
N GLY A 190 22.66 12.96 0.30
CA GLY A 190 23.40 12.62 -0.91
C GLY A 190 23.97 11.19 -0.97
N LEU A 191 24.09 10.49 0.17
CA LEU A 191 24.57 9.10 0.19
C LEU A 191 23.42 8.12 -0.06
N LYS A 192 23.52 7.32 -1.12
CA LYS A 192 22.54 6.26 -1.43
C LYS A 192 22.42 5.27 -0.28
N MET A 193 21.18 4.90 0.07
CA MET A 193 20.93 3.98 1.17
C MET A 193 21.58 2.60 0.95
N HIS A 194 21.63 2.09 -0.29
CA HIS A 194 22.35 0.85 -0.62
C HIS A 194 23.87 0.90 -0.42
N ALA A 195 24.47 2.08 -0.26
CA ALA A 195 25.88 2.25 0.12
C ALA A 195 26.07 2.58 1.60
N ASN A 196 24.99 2.74 2.36
CA ASN A 196 25.05 3.29 3.72
C ASN A 196 25.33 2.20 4.76
N ARG A 197 26.61 1.83 4.88
CA ARG A 197 27.07 0.85 5.88
C ARG A 197 26.68 1.24 7.31
N TYR A 198 26.78 2.52 7.65
CA TYR A 198 26.44 3.01 8.98
C TYR A 198 24.99 2.67 9.34
N LEU A 199 24.02 3.05 8.49
CA LEU A 199 22.62 2.79 8.76
C LEU A 199 22.25 1.31 8.66
N ILE A 200 22.78 0.58 7.68
CA ILE A 200 22.42 -0.84 7.44
C ILE A 200 23.09 -1.77 8.48
N THR A 201 24.38 -1.59 8.72
CA THR A 201 25.15 -2.51 9.57
C THR A 201 25.19 -2.01 11.00
N ASP A 202 25.61 -0.78 11.25
CA ASP A 202 25.84 -0.31 12.62
C ASP A 202 24.52 -0.01 13.34
N VAL A 203 23.57 0.67 12.68
CA VAL A 203 22.26 0.98 13.27
C VAL A 203 21.29 -0.21 13.21
N LEU A 204 20.91 -0.68 12.02
CA LEU A 204 19.88 -1.73 11.90
C LEU A 204 20.33 -3.07 12.51
N LYS A 205 21.48 -3.60 12.06
CA LYS A 205 21.97 -4.90 12.54
C LYS A 205 22.61 -4.81 13.93
N GLY A 206 23.26 -3.70 14.25
CA GLY A 206 23.94 -3.45 15.53
C GLY A 206 22.99 -2.91 16.61
N GLU A 207 22.73 -1.60 16.58
CA GLU A 207 21.95 -0.88 17.61
C GLU A 207 20.54 -1.48 17.81
N LEU A 208 19.79 -1.70 16.73
CA LEU A 208 18.43 -2.27 16.79
C LEU A 208 18.43 -3.79 16.99
N GLY A 209 19.57 -4.45 16.78
CA GLY A 209 19.72 -5.89 16.96
C GLY A 209 18.99 -6.75 15.90
N PHE A 210 18.73 -6.22 14.71
CA PHE A 210 18.03 -6.96 13.64
C PHE A 210 18.77 -8.25 13.23
N ARG A 211 18.07 -9.39 13.34
CA ARG A 211 18.62 -10.73 13.05
C ARG A 211 18.10 -11.37 11.75
N GLY A 212 17.14 -10.75 11.08
CA GLY A 212 16.62 -11.19 9.79
C GLY A 212 17.58 -10.88 8.63
N LEU A 213 17.05 -10.98 7.40
CA LEU A 213 17.79 -10.69 6.17
C LEU A 213 17.51 -9.27 5.65
N VAL A 214 18.54 -8.60 5.17
CA VAL A 214 18.44 -7.32 4.45
C VAL A 214 18.43 -7.59 2.95
N VAL A 215 17.39 -7.12 2.25
CA VAL A 215 17.26 -7.27 0.79
C VAL A 215 17.41 -5.91 0.09
N SER A 216 18.00 -5.89 -1.11
CA SER A 216 17.94 -4.70 -1.97
C SER A 216 16.53 -4.51 -2.55
N ASP A 217 16.22 -3.29 -2.96
CA ASP A 217 15.09 -3.05 -3.87
C ASP A 217 15.47 -3.47 -5.31
N TRP A 218 14.50 -3.44 -6.22
CA TRP A 218 14.60 -3.89 -7.61
C TRP A 218 15.72 -3.15 -8.37
N ALA A 219 16.81 -3.86 -8.67
CA ALA A 219 17.95 -3.29 -9.40
C ALA A 219 18.61 -2.06 -8.73
N ALA A 220 18.34 -1.79 -7.45
CA ALA A 220 18.69 -0.53 -6.81
C ALA A 220 20.19 -0.25 -6.76
N ILE A 221 21.01 -1.29 -6.70
CA ILE A 221 22.47 -1.14 -6.72
C ILE A 221 22.98 -0.51 -8.02
N ASN A 222 22.21 -0.54 -9.11
CA ASN A 222 22.57 0.11 -10.37
C ASN A 222 22.61 1.64 -10.27
N GLN A 223 22.03 2.22 -9.21
CA GLN A 223 22.09 3.67 -8.94
C GLN A 223 23.31 4.09 -8.12
N LEU A 224 24.14 3.14 -7.71
CA LEU A 224 25.41 3.43 -7.05
C LEU A 224 26.43 3.94 -8.10
N PRO A 225 27.37 4.82 -7.71
CA PRO A 225 28.42 5.26 -8.61
C PRO A 225 29.39 4.11 -8.94
N GLY A 226 30.12 4.24 -10.05
CA GLY A 226 31.13 3.28 -10.49
C GLY A 226 30.60 2.19 -11.42
N GLU A 227 31.46 1.24 -11.76
CA GLU A 227 31.11 0.09 -12.60
C GLU A 227 30.30 -0.94 -11.79
N TYR A 228 29.56 -1.82 -12.47
CA TYR A 228 28.67 -2.78 -11.80
C TYR A 228 29.38 -3.63 -10.72
N LYS A 229 30.67 -3.98 -10.92
CA LYS A 229 31.47 -4.68 -9.92
C LYS A 229 31.69 -3.83 -8.65
N ASP A 230 31.96 -2.54 -8.78
CA ASP A 230 32.13 -1.63 -7.64
C ASP A 230 30.80 -1.38 -6.91
N GLN A 231 29.69 -1.35 -7.65
CA GLN A 231 28.34 -1.26 -7.09
C GLN A 231 28.00 -2.49 -6.24
N ILE A 232 28.35 -3.70 -6.72
CA ILE A 232 28.20 -4.96 -5.97
C ILE A 232 29.04 -4.93 -4.70
N GLU A 233 30.33 -4.61 -4.81
CA GLU A 233 31.23 -4.52 -3.65
C GLU A 233 30.68 -3.57 -2.58
N THR A 234 30.28 -2.37 -3.00
CA THR A 234 29.75 -1.32 -2.13
C THR A 234 28.53 -1.81 -1.35
N ALA A 235 27.54 -2.38 -2.04
CA ALA A 235 26.29 -2.80 -1.41
C ALA A 235 26.45 -4.05 -0.52
N VAL A 236 27.30 -5.01 -0.93
CA VAL A 236 27.62 -6.19 -0.11
C VAL A 236 28.33 -5.77 1.18
N ASN A 237 29.33 -4.89 1.07
CA ASN A 237 30.09 -4.41 2.22
C ASN A 237 29.29 -3.43 3.10
N ALA A 238 28.27 -2.76 2.56
CA ALA A 238 27.31 -1.99 3.35
C ALA A 238 26.43 -2.87 4.26
N GLY A 239 26.26 -4.14 3.89
CA GLY A 239 25.57 -5.15 4.71
C GLY A 239 24.28 -5.68 4.12
N VAL A 240 24.01 -5.48 2.82
CA VAL A 240 22.89 -6.15 2.12
C VAL A 240 23.17 -7.67 2.06
N ASP A 241 22.14 -8.48 2.34
CA ASP A 241 22.25 -9.95 2.41
C ASP A 241 21.74 -10.63 1.13
N MET A 242 20.67 -10.11 0.52
CA MET A 242 20.04 -10.65 -0.68
C MET A 242 19.81 -9.55 -1.71
N PHE A 243 20.07 -9.85 -2.99
CA PHE A 243 20.03 -8.86 -4.06
C PHE A 243 18.90 -9.17 -5.04
N MET A 244 18.01 -8.21 -5.22
CA MET A 244 16.92 -8.28 -6.19
C MET A 244 17.45 -7.84 -7.57
N ILE A 245 18.10 -8.78 -8.25
CA ILE A 245 18.66 -8.56 -9.59
C ILE A 245 17.60 -8.91 -10.63
N PRO A 246 17.13 -7.94 -11.45
CA PRO A 246 16.11 -8.21 -12.44
C PRO A 246 16.67 -9.02 -13.61
N ASP A 247 15.83 -9.90 -14.16
CA ASP A 247 16.05 -10.53 -15.45
C ASP A 247 15.00 -9.99 -16.44
N GLY A 248 15.44 -9.21 -17.43
CA GLY A 248 14.54 -8.60 -18.41
C GLY A 248 15.13 -7.39 -19.14
N PRO A 249 14.45 -6.85 -20.16
CA PRO A 249 14.93 -5.69 -20.91
C PRO A 249 15.30 -4.50 -20.00
N PRO A 250 16.38 -3.76 -20.30
CA PRO A 250 17.26 -3.91 -21.47
C PRO A 250 18.37 -4.97 -21.30
N LYS A 251 18.54 -5.61 -20.14
CA LYS A 251 19.65 -6.55 -19.89
C LYS A 251 19.15 -7.91 -19.40
N GLN A 252 19.29 -8.93 -20.23
CA GLN A 252 18.95 -10.32 -19.88
C GLN A 252 20.08 -10.99 -19.09
N ARG A 253 19.74 -11.92 -18.19
CA ARG A 253 20.65 -12.74 -17.38
C ARG A 253 21.60 -11.96 -16.45
N ASN A 254 21.18 -10.79 -15.95
CA ASN A 254 22.01 -9.98 -15.04
C ASN A 254 22.43 -10.71 -13.76
N TYR A 255 21.66 -11.71 -13.32
CA TYR A 255 22.00 -12.49 -12.13
C TYR A 255 23.26 -13.35 -12.32
N VAL A 256 23.55 -13.82 -13.54
CA VAL A 256 24.78 -14.59 -13.83
C VAL A 256 26.00 -13.69 -13.68
N GLN A 257 25.94 -12.51 -14.31
CA GLN A 257 26.99 -11.51 -14.18
C GLN A 257 27.19 -11.08 -12.72
N PHE A 258 26.09 -10.88 -11.97
CA PHE A 258 26.18 -10.56 -10.53
C PHE A 258 26.95 -11.64 -9.76
N ILE A 259 26.62 -12.91 -9.98
CA ILE A 259 27.28 -14.06 -9.32
C ILE A 259 28.77 -14.09 -9.65
N GLU A 260 29.13 -14.01 -10.94
CA GLU A 260 30.53 -14.07 -11.40
C GLU A 260 31.37 -12.92 -10.82
N LEU A 261 30.83 -11.70 -10.79
CA LEU A 261 31.55 -10.53 -10.26
C LEU A 261 31.66 -10.58 -8.74
N LEU A 262 30.66 -11.10 -8.02
CA LEU A 262 30.74 -11.28 -6.58
C LEU A 262 31.78 -12.35 -6.21
N GLU A 263 31.84 -13.46 -6.94
CA GLU A 263 32.89 -14.48 -6.76
C GLU A 263 34.29 -13.88 -6.97
N GLN A 264 34.48 -13.07 -8.00
CA GLN A 264 35.74 -12.36 -8.23
C GLN A 264 36.09 -11.43 -7.07
N LEU A 265 35.14 -10.65 -6.56
CA LEU A 265 35.36 -9.75 -5.42
C LEU A 265 35.80 -10.51 -4.15
N VAL A 266 35.27 -11.72 -3.94
CA VAL A 266 35.67 -12.58 -2.83
C VAL A 266 37.08 -13.11 -3.05
N HIS A 267 37.41 -13.61 -4.25
CA HIS A 267 38.77 -14.06 -4.59
C HIS A 267 39.81 -12.94 -4.49
N GLU A 268 39.43 -11.70 -4.82
CA GLU A 268 40.27 -10.50 -4.71
C GLU A 268 40.41 -10.00 -3.26
N GLY A 269 39.65 -10.55 -2.30
CA GLY A 269 39.63 -10.09 -0.90
C GLY A 269 38.91 -8.76 -0.67
N ARG A 270 38.25 -8.22 -1.70
CA ARG A 270 37.44 -6.99 -1.66
C ARG A 270 36.10 -7.18 -0.96
N VAL A 271 35.56 -8.39 -1.01
CA VAL A 271 34.46 -8.86 -0.16
C VAL A 271 34.98 -10.00 0.70
N SER A 272 34.86 -9.88 2.01
CA SER A 272 35.33 -10.94 2.93
C SER A 272 34.41 -12.16 2.93
N GLU A 273 34.98 -13.36 3.07
CA GLU A 273 34.19 -14.59 3.24
C GLU A 273 33.29 -14.53 4.49
N SER A 274 33.70 -13.82 5.55
CA SER A 274 32.87 -13.60 6.73
C SER A 274 31.61 -12.76 6.44
N ARG A 275 31.68 -11.79 5.51
CA ARG A 275 30.52 -11.02 5.04
C ARG A 275 29.54 -11.91 4.27
N ILE A 276 30.05 -12.80 3.42
CA ILE A 276 29.23 -13.81 2.71
C ILE A 276 28.58 -14.77 3.71
N ASN A 277 29.33 -15.24 4.71
CA ASN A 277 28.81 -16.13 5.75
C ASN A 277 27.70 -15.47 6.60
N ASP A 278 27.81 -14.18 6.96
CA ASP A 278 26.73 -13.45 7.64
C ASP A 278 25.46 -13.40 6.78
N ALA A 279 25.60 -13.03 5.50
CA ALA A 279 24.47 -12.96 4.57
C ALA A 279 23.78 -14.32 4.40
N VAL A 280 24.55 -15.37 4.10
CA VAL A 280 24.02 -16.74 3.91
C VAL A 280 23.40 -17.27 5.19
N MET A 281 24.00 -17.03 6.37
CA MET A 281 23.43 -17.43 7.66
C MET A 281 22.05 -16.79 7.90
N ARG A 282 21.88 -15.50 7.59
CA ARG A 282 20.59 -14.80 7.72
C ARG A 282 19.54 -15.36 6.78
N ILE A 283 19.91 -15.62 5.52
CA ILE A 283 19.02 -16.22 4.53
C ILE A 283 18.60 -17.64 4.96
N LEU A 284 19.55 -18.48 5.34
CA LEU A 284 19.28 -19.86 5.72
C LEU A 284 18.45 -19.92 7.01
N ARG A 285 18.73 -19.07 8.01
CA ARG A 285 17.91 -18.96 9.22
C ARG A 285 16.44 -18.76 8.88
N ILE A 286 16.14 -17.77 8.05
CA ILE A 286 14.77 -17.48 7.63
C ILE A 286 14.13 -18.66 6.89
N LYS A 287 14.87 -19.32 5.99
CA LYS A 287 14.36 -20.52 5.29
C LYS A 287 14.05 -21.68 6.24
N PHE A 288 14.87 -21.87 7.28
CA PHE A 288 14.60 -22.86 8.33
C PHE A 288 13.41 -22.46 9.20
N GLU A 289 13.29 -21.19 9.59
CA GLU A 289 12.17 -20.68 10.41
C GLU A 289 10.82 -20.77 9.68
N LEU A 290 10.80 -20.58 8.36
CA LEU A 290 9.63 -20.83 7.49
C LEU A 290 9.29 -22.34 7.37
N GLY A 291 10.24 -23.21 7.68
CA GLY A 291 10.11 -24.66 7.52
C GLY A 291 10.18 -25.12 6.05
N LEU A 292 10.87 -24.36 5.18
CA LEU A 292 10.98 -24.68 3.75
C LEU A 292 11.75 -25.97 3.49
N PHE A 293 12.69 -26.33 4.35
CA PHE A 293 13.42 -27.59 4.24
C PHE A 293 12.52 -28.82 4.51
N ASP A 294 11.48 -28.66 5.34
CA ASP A 294 10.53 -29.73 5.65
C ASP A 294 9.36 -29.77 4.66
N ARG A 295 8.94 -28.60 4.16
CA ARG A 295 7.77 -28.44 3.30
C ARG A 295 8.07 -27.46 2.15
N PRO A 296 8.82 -27.88 1.13
CA PRO A 296 9.25 -27.00 0.05
C PRO A 296 8.19 -26.77 -1.05
N PHE A 297 6.98 -27.32 -0.91
CA PHE A 297 5.94 -27.26 -1.95
C PHE A 297 4.66 -26.64 -1.40
N ALA A 298 3.84 -26.07 -2.29
CA ALA A 298 2.62 -25.38 -1.93
C ALA A 298 1.55 -26.31 -1.31
N ASP A 299 0.77 -25.78 -0.37
CA ASP A 299 -0.40 -26.48 0.19
C ASP A 299 -1.69 -26.12 -0.55
N ARG A 300 -1.99 -26.90 -1.59
CA ARG A 300 -3.17 -26.70 -2.45
C ARG A 300 -4.52 -26.72 -1.72
N LYS A 301 -4.58 -27.21 -0.48
CA LYS A 301 -5.81 -27.17 0.34
C LYS A 301 -6.21 -25.75 0.74
N LEU A 302 -5.28 -24.80 0.69
CA LEU A 302 -5.52 -23.40 1.04
C LEU A 302 -6.15 -22.59 -0.09
N LEU A 303 -6.12 -23.09 -1.34
CA LEU A 303 -6.59 -22.36 -2.53
C LEU A 303 -8.04 -21.87 -2.41
N GLY A 304 -8.92 -22.67 -1.78
CA GLY A 304 -10.33 -22.30 -1.60
C GLY A 304 -10.56 -21.12 -0.67
N ALA A 305 -9.54 -20.65 0.05
CA ALA A 305 -9.64 -19.46 0.89
C ALA A 305 -9.54 -18.16 0.09
N ILE A 306 -8.81 -18.15 -1.04
CA ILE A 306 -8.54 -16.94 -1.83
C ILE A 306 -9.86 -16.30 -2.28
N GLY A 307 -10.04 -15.01 -1.98
CA GLY A 307 -11.24 -14.29 -2.41
C GLY A 307 -12.50 -14.69 -1.65
N SER A 308 -12.40 -15.45 -0.55
CA SER A 308 -13.57 -15.97 0.16
C SER A 308 -14.48 -14.87 0.72
N VAL A 309 -15.77 -15.18 0.86
CA VAL A 309 -16.76 -14.27 1.47
C VAL A 309 -16.32 -13.80 2.86
N ALA A 310 -15.66 -14.67 3.63
CA ALA A 310 -15.14 -14.33 4.95
C ALA A 310 -14.02 -13.29 4.88
N HIS A 311 -13.12 -13.40 3.90
CA HIS A 311 -12.04 -12.41 3.69
C HIS A 311 -12.60 -11.08 3.19
N ARG A 312 -13.52 -11.11 2.22
CA ARG A 312 -14.21 -9.93 1.71
C ARG A 312 -14.99 -9.18 2.78
N LYS A 313 -15.59 -9.89 3.74
CA LYS A 313 -16.24 -9.26 4.90
C LYS A 313 -15.27 -8.41 5.74
N VAL A 314 -14.02 -8.87 5.92
CA VAL A 314 -13.00 -8.09 6.63
C VAL A 314 -12.52 -6.91 5.78
N ALA A 315 -12.35 -7.09 4.47
CA ALA A 315 -12.01 -5.97 3.60
C ALA A 315 -13.10 -4.90 3.59
N ARG A 316 -14.40 -5.26 3.55
CA ARG A 316 -15.52 -4.32 3.74
C ARG A 316 -15.45 -3.60 5.09
N GLU A 317 -15.06 -4.30 6.16
CA GLU A 317 -14.84 -3.70 7.49
C GLU A 317 -13.69 -2.68 7.46
N CYS A 318 -12.58 -2.99 6.77
CA CYS A 318 -11.49 -2.03 6.54
C CYS A 318 -11.96 -0.81 5.76
N VAL A 319 -12.73 -1.01 4.68
CA VAL A 319 -13.26 0.08 3.84
C VAL A 319 -14.11 1.04 4.66
N ARG A 320 -15.16 0.56 5.32
CA ARG A 320 -16.07 1.46 6.06
C ARG A 320 -15.37 2.16 7.25
N ALA A 321 -14.35 1.52 7.84
CA ALA A 321 -13.57 2.10 8.93
C ALA A 321 -12.53 3.12 8.44
N SER A 322 -12.08 3.06 7.18
CA SER A 322 -11.09 3.98 6.61
C SER A 322 -11.67 5.29 6.11
N LEU A 323 -12.97 5.33 5.81
CA LEU A 323 -13.62 6.52 5.25
C LEU A 323 -13.58 7.69 6.24
N VAL A 324 -13.08 8.83 5.78
CA VAL A 324 -13.03 10.06 6.57
C VAL A 324 -14.07 11.03 6.02
N LEU A 325 -15.07 11.34 6.83
CA LEU A 325 -16.06 12.36 6.51
C LEU A 325 -15.44 13.75 6.71
N LEU A 326 -15.16 14.46 5.63
CA LEU A 326 -14.48 15.75 5.67
C LEU A 326 -15.47 16.91 5.86
N LYS A 327 -16.60 16.83 5.19
CA LYS A 327 -17.65 17.84 5.15
C LYS A 327 -19.02 17.16 5.19
N ASN A 328 -19.97 17.73 5.91
CA ASN A 328 -21.36 17.24 5.96
C ASN A 328 -22.33 18.38 6.30
N ASP A 329 -22.51 19.30 5.38
CA ASP A 329 -23.41 20.44 5.56
C ASP A 329 -24.86 19.95 5.70
N HIS A 330 -25.64 20.63 6.55
CA HIS A 330 -27.06 20.35 6.78
C HIS A 330 -27.38 18.88 7.13
N ASP A 331 -26.40 18.12 7.62
CA ASP A 331 -26.55 16.69 7.93
C ASP A 331 -27.06 15.86 6.73
N VAL A 332 -26.60 16.16 5.50
CA VAL A 332 -26.98 15.44 4.27
C VAL A 332 -26.71 13.94 4.38
N LEU A 333 -25.57 13.54 4.95
CA LEU A 333 -25.30 12.15 5.28
C LEU A 333 -25.75 11.82 6.71
N PRO A 334 -26.33 10.62 6.94
CA PRO A 334 -26.52 9.52 5.98
C PRO A 334 -27.73 9.71 5.03
N LEU A 335 -27.60 9.20 3.80
CA LEU A 335 -28.62 9.28 2.76
C LEU A 335 -29.77 8.27 3.00
N PRO A 336 -31.03 8.61 2.68
CA PRO A 336 -32.15 7.67 2.83
C PRO A 336 -32.17 6.62 1.71
N LYS A 337 -32.11 5.34 2.08
CA LYS A 337 -32.14 4.20 1.12
C LYS A 337 -33.42 4.11 0.28
N LYS A 338 -34.54 4.63 0.76
CA LYS A 338 -35.82 4.65 0.04
C LYS A 338 -36.14 6.08 -0.36
N THR A 339 -35.89 6.39 -1.62
CA THR A 339 -36.23 7.66 -2.26
C THR A 339 -36.77 7.42 -3.66
N ARG A 340 -37.21 8.46 -4.37
CA ARG A 340 -37.72 8.33 -5.75
C ARG A 340 -36.56 8.10 -6.73
N ARG A 341 -35.54 8.95 -6.72
CA ARG A 341 -34.43 8.90 -7.67
C ARG A 341 -33.10 9.34 -7.05
N ILE A 342 -32.05 8.59 -7.32
CA ILE A 342 -30.66 8.93 -7.01
C ILE A 342 -29.92 9.07 -8.33
N HIS A 343 -29.14 10.13 -8.48
CA HIS A 343 -28.19 10.22 -9.57
C HIS A 343 -26.79 9.89 -9.06
N VAL A 344 -26.09 9.00 -9.75
CA VAL A 344 -24.68 8.71 -9.51
C VAL A 344 -23.88 9.27 -10.67
N GLY A 345 -22.78 9.95 -10.40
CA GLY A 345 -21.87 10.42 -11.43
C GLY A 345 -20.41 10.27 -11.04
N GLY A 346 -19.54 10.80 -11.88
CA GLY A 346 -18.10 10.73 -11.71
C GLY A 346 -17.46 9.49 -12.34
N VAL A 347 -16.26 9.68 -12.86
CA VAL A 347 -15.51 8.69 -13.63
C VAL A 347 -15.15 7.42 -12.85
N ALA A 348 -15.14 7.49 -11.52
CA ALA A 348 -14.71 6.40 -10.65
C ALA A 348 -15.89 5.58 -10.07
N ALA A 349 -17.14 5.95 -10.37
CA ALA A 349 -18.30 5.32 -9.73
C ALA A 349 -18.45 3.83 -10.08
N ASP A 350 -18.17 3.44 -11.33
CA ASP A 350 -18.26 2.05 -11.81
C ASP A 350 -16.91 1.51 -12.31
N ASP A 351 -15.81 1.93 -11.67
CA ASP A 351 -14.45 1.55 -12.04
C ASP A 351 -13.69 0.92 -10.86
N ILE A 352 -13.64 -0.41 -10.85
CA ILE A 352 -12.94 -1.16 -9.79
C ILE A 352 -11.42 -0.94 -9.82
N GLY A 353 -10.85 -0.63 -10.99
CA GLY A 353 -9.43 -0.37 -11.17
C GLY A 353 -9.00 0.94 -10.50
N ILE A 354 -9.76 2.02 -10.72
CA ILE A 354 -9.57 3.30 -10.03
C ILE A 354 -9.76 3.12 -8.51
N GLN A 355 -10.78 2.35 -8.10
CA GLN A 355 -11.06 2.06 -6.69
C GLN A 355 -9.92 1.30 -5.99
N CYS A 356 -9.21 0.43 -6.69
CA CYS A 356 -8.08 -0.31 -6.13
C CYS A 356 -6.76 0.47 -6.17
N GLY A 357 -6.54 1.26 -7.23
CA GLY A 357 -5.32 2.05 -7.41
C GLY A 357 -4.14 1.25 -7.97
N GLY A 358 -2.93 1.73 -7.72
CA GLY A 358 -1.68 1.04 -8.10
C GLY A 358 -1.50 -0.29 -7.37
N TRP A 359 -0.53 -1.09 -7.81
CA TRP A 359 -0.25 -2.42 -7.26
C TRP A 359 -1.46 -3.36 -7.28
N THR A 360 -2.34 -3.26 -8.28
CA THR A 360 -3.49 -4.18 -8.44
C THR A 360 -3.45 -4.83 -9.81
N ILE A 361 -3.17 -6.13 -9.86
CA ILE A 361 -2.97 -7.00 -11.03
C ILE A 361 -1.77 -6.60 -11.91
N THR A 362 -1.57 -5.32 -12.16
CA THR A 362 -0.42 -4.76 -12.85
C THR A 362 0.25 -3.73 -11.95
N TRP A 363 1.56 -3.52 -12.13
CA TRP A 363 2.36 -2.58 -11.33
C TRP A 363 1.71 -1.21 -11.13
N GLN A 364 1.40 -0.50 -12.22
CA GLN A 364 0.75 0.81 -12.16
C GLN A 364 -0.74 0.76 -11.81
N GLY A 365 -1.33 -0.43 -11.75
CA GLY A 365 -2.77 -0.61 -11.90
C GLY A 365 -3.26 -0.12 -13.28
N ARG A 366 -4.57 -0.18 -13.50
CA ARG A 366 -5.22 0.45 -14.66
C ARG A 366 -6.71 0.65 -14.38
N PRO A 367 -7.37 1.61 -15.04
CA PRO A 367 -8.82 1.72 -15.00
C PRO A 367 -9.54 0.49 -15.60
N GLY A 368 -10.81 0.36 -15.27
CA GLY A 368 -11.74 -0.65 -15.77
C GLY A 368 -11.78 -1.92 -14.92
N ARG A 369 -12.40 -2.96 -15.47
CA ARG A 369 -12.53 -4.26 -14.81
C ARG A 369 -11.21 -5.02 -14.84
N VAL A 370 -10.39 -4.83 -13.80
CA VAL A 370 -9.06 -5.45 -13.68
C VAL A 370 -9.05 -6.76 -12.91
N ILE A 371 -9.99 -6.95 -11.99
CA ILE A 371 -10.04 -8.09 -11.07
C ILE A 371 -11.47 -8.65 -10.95
N GLU A 372 -11.59 -9.95 -10.73
CA GLU A 372 -12.85 -10.62 -10.46
C GLU A 372 -13.27 -10.58 -8.98
N GLY A 373 -14.58 -10.69 -8.72
CA GLY A 373 -15.14 -10.79 -7.37
C GLY A 373 -15.28 -9.47 -6.60
N GLY A 374 -14.78 -8.35 -7.14
CA GLY A 374 -14.98 -7.02 -6.55
C GLY A 374 -16.37 -6.43 -6.84
N THR A 375 -16.75 -5.43 -6.03
CA THR A 375 -17.98 -4.65 -6.16
C THR A 375 -17.61 -3.17 -6.29
N THR A 376 -18.04 -2.53 -7.39
CA THR A 376 -17.85 -1.08 -7.59
C THR A 376 -18.78 -0.27 -6.68
N ILE A 377 -18.48 1.02 -6.48
CA ILE A 377 -19.33 1.90 -5.65
C ILE A 377 -20.74 2.04 -6.25
N LEU A 378 -20.88 2.14 -7.59
CA LEU A 378 -22.18 2.15 -8.27
C LEU A 378 -22.96 0.86 -8.01
N GLN A 379 -22.31 -0.30 -8.11
CA GLN A 379 -22.94 -1.59 -7.81
C GLN A 379 -23.37 -1.66 -6.34
N ALA A 380 -22.52 -1.19 -5.42
CA ALA A 380 -22.82 -1.14 -4.00
C ALA A 380 -24.02 -0.23 -3.69
N ILE A 381 -24.09 0.96 -4.29
CA ILE A 381 -25.24 1.86 -4.18
C ILE A 381 -26.52 1.18 -4.66
N ARG A 382 -26.50 0.56 -5.86
CA ARG A 382 -27.65 -0.15 -6.42
C ARG A 382 -28.14 -1.30 -5.52
N ARG A 383 -27.22 -2.00 -4.84
CA ARG A 383 -27.57 -3.07 -3.89
C ARG A 383 -28.12 -2.56 -2.57
N ALA A 384 -27.66 -1.40 -2.11
CA ALA A 384 -27.98 -0.87 -0.79
C ALA A 384 -29.37 -0.19 -0.72
N VAL A 385 -29.83 0.38 -1.83
CA VAL A 385 -31.09 1.14 -1.88
C VAL A 385 -32.32 0.24 -1.97
N HIS A 386 -33.48 0.79 -1.63
CA HIS A 386 -34.75 0.07 -1.74
C HIS A 386 -35.04 -0.27 -3.23
N PRO A 387 -35.61 -1.44 -3.55
CA PRO A 387 -35.87 -1.85 -4.95
C PRO A 387 -36.74 -0.89 -5.78
N SER A 388 -37.50 0.00 -5.11
CA SER A 388 -38.32 1.03 -5.78
C SER A 388 -37.56 2.31 -6.10
N THR A 389 -36.32 2.46 -5.64
CA THR A 389 -35.51 3.65 -5.86
C THR A 389 -34.81 3.56 -7.21
N ILE A 390 -35.03 4.57 -8.06
CA ILE A 390 -34.40 4.63 -9.38
C ILE A 390 -32.97 5.14 -9.23
N VAL A 391 -31.99 4.38 -9.70
CA VAL A 391 -30.57 4.80 -9.72
C VAL A 391 -30.14 5.05 -11.16
N THR A 392 -29.88 6.31 -11.49
CA THR A 392 -29.30 6.70 -12.80
C THR A 392 -27.79 6.89 -12.68
N PHE A 393 -27.07 6.73 -13.79
CA PHE A 393 -25.61 6.91 -13.83
C PHE A 393 -25.19 7.65 -15.11
N ASP A 394 -24.39 8.71 -14.95
CA ASP A 394 -23.64 9.38 -16.03
C ASP A 394 -22.29 9.84 -15.45
N GLN A 395 -21.18 9.44 -16.07
CA GLN A 395 -19.83 9.77 -15.58
C GLN A 395 -19.61 11.29 -15.45
N ASP A 396 -20.25 12.08 -16.32
CA ASP A 396 -20.13 13.55 -16.35
C ASP A 396 -21.21 14.24 -15.48
N ALA A 397 -22.06 13.46 -14.79
CA ALA A 397 -23.15 13.90 -13.92
C ALA A 397 -24.17 14.87 -14.57
N ARG A 398 -24.41 14.78 -15.89
CA ARG A 398 -25.29 15.72 -16.62
C ARG A 398 -26.77 15.51 -16.38
N ASP A 399 -27.18 14.32 -15.95
CA ASP A 399 -28.58 13.95 -15.72
C ASP A 399 -28.98 14.08 -14.23
N ALA A 400 -28.36 15.00 -13.49
CA ALA A 400 -28.62 15.18 -12.06
C ALA A 400 -30.01 15.77 -11.75
N ALA A 401 -30.64 16.48 -12.70
CA ALA A 401 -31.90 17.17 -12.50
C ALA A 401 -33.02 16.22 -12.02
N GLY A 402 -33.74 16.63 -10.98
CA GLY A 402 -34.83 15.83 -10.40
C GLY A 402 -34.35 14.53 -9.74
N ALA A 403 -33.08 14.41 -9.34
CA ALA A 403 -32.69 13.48 -8.29
C ALA A 403 -33.08 14.03 -6.90
N ASP A 404 -33.25 13.15 -5.93
CA ASP A 404 -33.45 13.57 -4.53
C ASP A 404 -32.10 13.85 -3.84
N TYR A 405 -31.02 13.23 -4.34
CA TYR A 405 -29.63 13.55 -4.04
C TYR A 405 -28.71 12.97 -5.13
N THR A 406 -27.52 13.56 -5.27
CA THR A 406 -26.50 13.15 -6.25
C THR A 406 -25.24 12.68 -5.54
N VAL A 407 -24.75 11.50 -5.89
CA VAL A 407 -23.45 10.98 -5.42
C VAL A 407 -22.46 11.03 -6.56
N VAL A 408 -21.41 11.85 -6.44
CA VAL A 408 -20.33 11.94 -7.44
C VAL A 408 -19.10 11.22 -6.90
N VAL A 409 -18.63 10.22 -7.64
CA VAL A 409 -17.44 9.43 -7.28
C VAL A 409 -16.30 9.80 -8.24
N LEU A 410 -15.35 10.57 -7.72
CA LEU A 410 -14.17 11.01 -8.46
C LEU A 410 -12.93 10.27 -7.95
N GLY A 411 -11.88 10.22 -8.75
CA GLY A 411 -10.63 9.66 -8.24
C GLY A 411 -9.42 9.83 -9.13
N GLU A 412 -8.24 9.73 -8.50
CA GLU A 412 -6.98 9.66 -9.22
C GLU A 412 -6.92 8.38 -10.06
N LYS A 413 -6.41 8.47 -11.30
CA LYS A 413 -6.06 7.27 -12.07
C LYS A 413 -5.02 6.45 -11.28
N PRO A 414 -5.03 5.10 -11.38
CA PRO A 414 -4.00 4.26 -10.78
C PRO A 414 -2.57 4.70 -11.15
N TYR A 415 -1.68 4.69 -10.15
CA TYR A 415 -0.24 4.97 -10.30
C TYR A 415 0.55 4.21 -9.23
N ALA A 416 1.82 3.96 -9.49
CA ALA A 416 2.77 3.46 -8.51
C ALA A 416 4.15 4.13 -8.70
N GLU A 417 4.86 4.34 -7.60
CA GLU A 417 6.23 4.89 -7.59
C GLU A 417 6.32 6.25 -8.29
N GLY A 418 7.45 6.60 -8.90
CA GLY A 418 7.68 7.90 -9.54
C GLY A 418 6.71 8.26 -10.67
N LEU A 419 5.91 7.33 -11.22
CA LEU A 419 4.82 7.67 -12.15
C LEU A 419 3.63 8.34 -11.46
N GLY A 420 3.54 8.22 -10.14
CA GLY A 420 2.62 8.95 -9.29
C GLY A 420 3.14 10.32 -8.83
N ASP A 421 4.41 10.63 -9.00
CA ASP A 421 4.95 11.93 -8.59
C ASP A 421 4.29 13.06 -9.37
N ARG A 422 3.89 14.12 -8.66
CA ARG A 422 3.26 15.29 -9.29
C ARG A 422 3.53 16.56 -8.52
N GLN A 423 3.72 17.64 -9.25
CA GLN A 423 3.98 18.97 -8.66
C GLN A 423 2.69 19.72 -8.33
N ASP A 424 1.56 19.33 -8.91
CA ASP A 424 0.25 19.93 -8.65
C ASP A 424 -0.75 18.84 -8.25
N LEU A 425 -1.41 19.06 -7.12
CA LEU A 425 -2.40 18.16 -6.51
C LEU A 425 -3.84 18.68 -6.69
N ALA A 426 -4.08 19.67 -7.54
CA ALA A 426 -5.42 20.14 -7.88
C ALA A 426 -6.29 19.04 -8.50
N LEU A 427 -7.60 19.10 -8.22
CA LEU A 427 -8.58 18.29 -8.93
C LEU A 427 -8.58 18.66 -10.42
N PRO A 428 -8.61 17.68 -11.33
CA PRO A 428 -8.70 17.95 -12.77
C PRO A 428 -9.94 18.76 -13.13
N GLU A 429 -9.85 19.61 -14.16
CA GLU A 429 -10.99 20.42 -14.60
C GLU A 429 -12.20 19.58 -15.05
N SER A 430 -11.97 18.38 -15.58
CA SER A 430 -13.05 17.42 -15.90
C SER A 430 -13.85 17.00 -14.67
N ASP A 431 -13.16 16.83 -13.55
CA ASP A 431 -13.75 16.40 -12.29
C ASP A 431 -14.55 17.55 -11.67
N LEU A 432 -14.01 18.78 -11.72
CA LEU A 432 -14.74 20.00 -11.33
C LEU A 432 -15.98 20.20 -12.20
N GLN A 433 -15.88 19.97 -13.52
CA GLN A 433 -17.02 20.08 -14.42
C GLN A 433 -18.14 19.08 -14.08
N ALA A 434 -17.80 17.84 -13.71
CA ALA A 434 -18.78 16.87 -13.23
C ALA A 434 -19.47 17.34 -11.93
N LEU A 435 -18.73 17.95 -11.00
CA LEU A 435 -19.33 18.54 -9.79
C LEU A 435 -20.24 19.73 -10.10
N ARG A 436 -19.87 20.60 -11.05
CA ARG A 436 -20.73 21.71 -11.50
C ARG A 436 -22.03 21.19 -12.14
N ASN A 437 -21.94 20.15 -12.97
CA ASN A 437 -23.10 19.50 -13.56
C ASN A 437 -24.03 18.90 -12.48
N ALA A 438 -23.45 18.22 -11.49
CA ALA A 438 -24.19 17.69 -10.35
C ALA A 438 -24.90 18.80 -9.55
N LYS A 439 -24.20 19.90 -9.27
CA LYS A 439 -24.75 21.06 -8.54
C LYS A 439 -25.88 21.74 -9.31
N ALA A 440 -25.75 21.86 -10.64
CA ALA A 440 -26.79 22.40 -11.50
C ALA A 440 -28.10 21.57 -11.49
N GLY A 441 -28.03 20.30 -11.10
CA GLY A 441 -29.21 19.45 -10.88
C GLY A 441 -30.10 19.87 -9.71
N GLY A 442 -29.59 20.70 -8.79
CA GLY A 442 -30.35 21.32 -7.69
C GLY A 442 -30.55 20.45 -6.43
N ALA A 443 -30.14 19.18 -6.47
CA ALA A 443 -30.18 18.28 -5.32
C ALA A 443 -28.86 18.38 -4.50
N PRO A 444 -28.86 17.96 -3.22
CA PRO A 444 -27.62 17.85 -2.45
C PRO A 444 -26.59 16.95 -3.14
N VAL A 445 -25.33 17.39 -3.14
CA VAL A 445 -24.21 16.71 -3.80
C VAL A 445 -23.26 16.12 -2.75
N VAL A 446 -23.09 14.80 -2.81
CA VAL A 446 -22.11 14.06 -2.01
C VAL A 446 -20.93 13.66 -2.89
N LEU A 447 -19.74 14.15 -2.57
CA LEU A 447 -18.49 13.71 -3.20
C LEU A 447 -17.88 12.54 -2.42
N VAL A 448 -17.65 11.43 -3.12
CA VAL A 448 -16.75 10.36 -2.67
C VAL A 448 -15.46 10.47 -3.47
N LEU A 449 -14.37 10.87 -2.81
CA LEU A 449 -13.07 11.09 -3.44
C LEU A 449 -12.16 9.87 -3.23
N LEU A 450 -11.78 9.22 -4.33
CA LEU A 450 -10.81 8.12 -4.35
C LEU A 450 -9.41 8.67 -4.67
N SER A 451 -8.53 8.74 -3.68
CA SER A 451 -7.19 9.30 -3.88
C SER A 451 -6.16 8.58 -3.03
N GLY A 452 -4.94 8.51 -3.53
CA GLY A 452 -3.82 7.96 -2.77
C GLY A 452 -3.24 8.92 -1.73
N ARG A 453 -3.80 10.13 -1.64
CA ARG A 453 -3.27 11.27 -0.91
C ARG A 453 -4.31 12.39 -0.80
N PRO A 454 -4.09 13.37 0.08
CA PRO A 454 -4.79 14.65 0.03
C PRO A 454 -4.63 15.33 -1.33
N LEU A 455 -5.71 15.91 -1.84
CA LEU A 455 -5.74 16.73 -3.06
C LEU A 455 -6.19 18.15 -2.72
N ILE A 456 -5.86 19.13 -3.56
CA ILE A 456 -6.36 20.50 -3.39
C ILE A 456 -7.84 20.53 -3.82
N LEU A 457 -8.73 20.57 -2.83
CA LEU A 457 -10.18 20.47 -3.05
C LEU A 457 -10.74 21.68 -3.80
N GLY A 458 -10.22 22.88 -3.54
CA GLY A 458 -10.62 24.11 -4.24
C GLY A 458 -12.15 24.29 -4.31
N GLU A 459 -12.66 24.47 -5.53
CA GLU A 459 -14.08 24.68 -5.83
C GLU A 459 -14.98 23.53 -5.33
N ALA A 460 -14.47 22.30 -5.17
CA ALA A 460 -15.26 21.18 -4.66
C ALA A 460 -15.84 21.45 -3.26
N LEU A 461 -15.17 22.28 -2.44
CA LEU A 461 -15.66 22.70 -1.13
C LEU A 461 -16.98 23.49 -1.19
N GLU A 462 -17.22 24.22 -2.28
CA GLU A 462 -18.43 25.03 -2.49
C GLU A 462 -19.50 24.24 -3.25
N LEU A 463 -19.09 23.37 -4.18
CA LEU A 463 -20.00 22.58 -4.99
C LEU A 463 -20.66 21.43 -4.23
N CYS A 464 -19.97 20.87 -3.23
CA CYS A 464 -20.43 19.67 -2.51
C CYS A 464 -20.99 20.01 -1.14
N ASP A 465 -22.11 19.40 -0.77
CA ASP A 465 -22.71 19.49 0.56
C ASP A 465 -21.99 18.53 1.54
N SER A 466 -21.60 17.35 1.05
CA SER A 466 -20.78 16.40 1.82
C SER A 466 -19.57 15.91 1.02
N ILE A 467 -18.46 15.67 1.70
CA ILE A 467 -17.23 15.13 1.11
C ILE A 467 -16.71 13.99 1.98
N ILE A 468 -16.50 12.83 1.36
CA ILE A 468 -15.86 11.66 1.97
C ILE A 468 -14.52 11.43 1.27
N ALA A 469 -13.43 11.42 2.03
CA ALA A 469 -12.17 10.84 1.58
C ALA A 469 -12.26 9.31 1.76
N ALA A 470 -12.33 8.59 0.64
CA ALA A 470 -12.45 7.14 0.62
C ALA A 470 -11.13 6.43 0.28
N TRP A 471 -10.07 7.21 0.01
CA TRP A 471 -8.73 6.73 -0.29
C TRP A 471 -8.72 5.80 -1.51
N LEU A 472 -8.02 4.68 -1.44
CA LEU A 472 -8.09 3.60 -2.43
C LEU A 472 -8.66 2.35 -1.72
N PRO A 473 -9.99 2.16 -1.70
CA PRO A 473 -10.64 1.21 -0.80
C PRO A 473 -10.53 -0.27 -1.22
N GLY A 474 -9.98 -0.60 -2.39
CA GLY A 474 -9.82 -1.99 -2.81
C GLY A 474 -11.11 -2.61 -3.37
N THR A 475 -11.36 -3.91 -3.20
CA THR A 475 -12.43 -4.61 -3.94
C THR A 475 -13.85 -4.43 -3.37
N GLU A 476 -13.99 -3.96 -2.13
CA GLU A 476 -15.24 -4.06 -1.39
C GLU A 476 -16.01 -2.73 -1.31
N GLY A 477 -16.52 -2.26 -2.45
CA GLY A 477 -17.28 -0.99 -2.55
C GLY A 477 -18.53 -0.92 -1.67
N ASP A 478 -19.05 -2.09 -1.22
CA ASP A 478 -20.12 -2.18 -0.23
C ASP A 478 -19.77 -1.47 1.09
N GLY A 479 -18.48 -1.34 1.45
CA GLY A 479 -18.06 -0.59 2.64
C GLY A 479 -18.24 0.92 2.49
N VAL A 480 -18.21 1.44 1.26
CA VAL A 480 -18.53 2.84 0.97
C VAL A 480 -20.04 3.06 1.13
N ALA A 481 -20.86 2.15 0.59
CA ALA A 481 -22.30 2.20 0.74
C ALA A 481 -22.75 2.08 2.21
N ASP A 482 -22.07 1.26 3.02
CA ASP A 482 -22.33 1.16 4.47
C ASP A 482 -22.33 2.54 5.15
N VAL A 483 -21.36 3.38 4.80
CA VAL A 483 -21.25 4.73 5.34
C VAL A 483 -22.29 5.64 4.69
N LEU A 484 -22.35 5.71 3.35
CA LEU A 484 -23.26 6.60 2.63
C LEU A 484 -24.71 6.52 3.11
N PHE A 485 -25.19 5.32 3.42
CA PHE A 485 -26.57 5.07 3.82
C PHE A 485 -26.76 4.84 5.33
N GLY A 486 -25.73 5.00 6.15
CA GLY A 486 -25.84 4.96 7.61
C GLY A 486 -25.94 3.57 8.23
N ASP A 487 -25.61 2.50 7.51
CA ASP A 487 -25.41 1.17 8.11
C ASP A 487 -24.16 1.13 9.00
N TYR A 488 -23.23 2.07 8.77
CA TYR A 488 -22.04 2.29 9.59
C TYR A 488 -21.81 3.79 9.79
N ASN A 489 -21.61 4.20 11.04
CA ASN A 489 -21.23 5.58 11.35
C ASN A 489 -19.74 5.78 11.01
N PRO A 490 -19.36 6.85 10.28
CA PRO A 490 -17.97 7.06 9.90
C PRO A 490 -17.09 7.19 11.15
N THR A 491 -16.01 6.42 11.18
CA THR A 491 -15.03 6.41 12.27
C THR A 491 -13.64 6.85 11.84
N GLY A 492 -13.37 6.89 10.54
CA GLY A 492 -12.06 7.20 10.00
C GLY A 492 -11.61 8.60 10.39
N LYS A 493 -10.31 8.73 10.67
CA LYS A 493 -9.63 9.98 11.01
C LYS A 493 -8.44 10.16 10.10
N LEU A 494 -8.24 11.36 9.55
CA LEU A 494 -7.09 11.68 8.71
C LEU A 494 -5.78 11.19 9.36
N SER A 495 -5.01 10.37 8.65
CA SER A 495 -3.66 9.92 9.03
C SER A 495 -2.56 10.79 8.42
N VAL A 496 -2.94 11.75 7.59
CA VAL A 496 -2.11 12.79 6.99
C VAL A 496 -2.88 14.10 7.00
N SER A 497 -2.18 15.23 7.08
CA SER A 497 -2.75 16.56 7.06
C SER A 497 -3.33 16.88 5.69
N TRP A 498 -4.45 17.62 5.64
CA TRP A 498 -5.04 18.02 4.36
C TRP A 498 -4.70 19.48 4.04
N PRO A 499 -3.90 19.77 3.00
CA PRO A 499 -3.53 21.13 2.65
C PRO A 499 -4.72 21.91 2.08
N ARG A 500 -4.74 23.22 2.34
CA ARG A 500 -5.69 24.18 1.76
C ARG A 500 -5.34 24.54 0.32
N SER A 501 -4.04 24.63 0.03
CA SER A 501 -3.50 25.03 -1.27
C SER A 501 -2.12 24.40 -1.50
N MET A 502 -1.66 24.39 -2.76
CA MET A 502 -0.31 23.90 -3.11
C MET A 502 0.82 24.65 -2.39
N SER A 503 0.61 25.92 -2.01
CA SER A 503 1.61 26.70 -1.27
C SER A 503 1.89 26.18 0.14
N GLN A 504 1.04 25.30 0.68
CA GLN A 504 1.26 24.65 1.96
C GLN A 504 1.99 23.32 1.84
N VAL A 505 2.22 22.79 0.63
CA VAL A 505 2.79 21.45 0.46
C VAL A 505 4.34 21.52 0.48
N PRO A 506 5.03 20.80 1.38
CA PRO A 506 4.49 19.85 2.36
C PRO A 506 4.01 20.54 3.66
N ILE A 507 2.95 19.99 4.29
CA ILE A 507 2.45 20.41 5.60
C ILE A 507 2.20 19.18 6.47
N ASN A 508 2.77 19.16 7.68
CA ASN A 508 2.70 18.00 8.56
C ASN A 508 2.39 18.38 10.00
N VAL A 509 1.74 17.48 10.74
CA VAL A 509 1.57 17.62 12.18
C VAL A 509 2.92 17.79 12.88
N GLY A 510 3.00 18.80 13.74
CA GLY A 510 4.22 19.17 14.47
C GLY A 510 5.07 20.24 13.79
N ASP A 511 4.73 20.67 12.57
CA ASP A 511 5.40 21.81 11.94
C ASP A 511 5.12 23.12 12.71
N ALA A 512 6.09 24.04 12.72
CA ALA A 512 5.96 25.30 13.47
C ALA A 512 4.79 26.17 12.99
N ASN A 513 4.51 26.16 11.69
CA ASN A 513 3.43 26.92 11.05
C ASN A 513 2.36 25.95 10.52
N TYR A 514 1.66 25.28 11.44
CA TYR A 514 0.67 24.26 11.11
C TYR A 514 -0.76 24.82 11.03
N ASP A 515 -1.22 25.13 9.81
CA ASP A 515 -2.59 25.61 9.51
C ASP A 515 -3.22 24.88 8.30
N PRO A 516 -3.46 23.55 8.38
CA PRO A 516 -4.06 22.79 7.29
C PRO A 516 -5.55 23.12 7.11
N LEU A 517 -6.12 22.76 5.95
CA LEU A 517 -7.57 22.80 5.73
C LEU A 517 -8.29 21.83 6.67
N PHE A 518 -7.76 20.61 6.80
CA PHE A 518 -8.20 19.63 7.79
C PHE A 518 -6.96 19.06 8.50
N PRO A 519 -6.86 19.18 9.83
CA PRO A 519 -5.68 18.71 10.55
C PRO A 519 -5.61 17.18 10.64
N PHE A 520 -4.41 16.66 10.90
CA PHE A 520 -4.20 15.28 11.28
C PHE A 520 -5.16 14.89 12.41
N GLY A 521 -5.81 13.73 12.27
CA GLY A 521 -6.82 13.26 13.21
C GLY A 521 -8.22 13.85 13.01
N TYR A 522 -8.42 14.74 12.03
CA TYR A 522 -9.75 15.24 11.66
C TYR A 522 -10.63 14.14 11.04
N GLY A 523 -11.94 14.27 11.19
CA GLY A 523 -12.93 13.36 10.62
C GLY A 523 -14.25 13.49 11.36
N LEU A 524 -15.29 13.90 10.65
CA LEU A 524 -16.62 14.11 11.21
C LEU A 524 -17.32 12.79 11.54
N ARG A 525 -18.36 12.89 12.36
CA ARG A 525 -19.33 11.81 12.63
C ARG A 525 -20.72 12.34 12.27
N TYR A 526 -21.67 11.44 12.07
CA TYR A 526 -23.07 11.84 11.98
C TYR A 526 -23.52 12.50 13.27
N SER A 527 -24.29 13.58 13.14
CA SER A 527 -24.86 14.25 14.29
C SER A 527 -25.84 13.31 15.00
N SER A 528 -25.86 13.36 16.34
CA SER A 528 -26.74 12.52 17.16
C SER A 528 -28.19 13.00 17.17
N LYS A 529 -28.54 14.03 16.40
CA LYS A 529 -29.88 14.59 16.37
C LYS A 529 -30.79 13.67 15.56
N LYS A 530 -31.61 12.88 16.26
CA LYS A 530 -32.80 12.28 15.66
C LYS A 530 -33.60 13.39 14.96
N PRO A 531 -34.07 13.19 13.71
CA PRO A 531 -35.01 14.13 13.13
C PRO A 531 -36.24 14.16 14.04
N CYS A 532 -36.58 15.35 14.56
CA CYS A 532 -37.93 15.57 15.08
C CYS A 532 -38.89 15.27 13.92
N ARG A 533 -39.79 14.31 14.15
CA ARG A 533 -40.80 13.89 13.18
C ARG A 533 -41.74 15.01 12.81
#